data_AF-M7T6K3-F1
#
_entry.id   AF-M7T6K3-F1
#
_cell.length_a   1.000
_cell.length_b   1.000
_cell.length_c   1.000
_cell.angle_alpha   90.00
_cell.angle_beta   90.00
_cell.angle_gamma   90.00
#
_symmetry.space_group_name_H-M   'P 1'
#
loop_
_entity.id
_entity.type
_entity.pdbx_description
1 polymer ?
#
loop_
_entity_poly.entity_id
_entity_poly.type
_entity_poly.pdbx_seq_one_letter_code
_entity_poly.pdbx_strand_id
1 'polypeptide(L)'
;MNSDGERKIIRPTVHALARTSIIRGGGMDEGVPFIDDYITIKEKVVDYLTSYSGITPEDLDPQTAHQRGHNLVPLKIAYKKIWILLNLGCKFLGHGLKQDFRVINIHVPKSQVIDTSDIFFIKERLRKLSLQFLAHTLLKEDIQQETHDSIEDARTALRLYRKYQEFQEAGILETMLQEIYFKGVASGFKPPSKGGQNVPRTDTPPVDGPTTPIRKAIGVGPASSVGSPPTWTPGRGSNLR
;
A
#
# COMPACT_ATOMS: atom_id res chain seq x y z
N MET A 1 -1.92 8.57 -25.23
CA MET A 1 -1.55 8.57 -26.65
C MET A 1 -0.12 8.06 -26.65
N ASN A 2 0.10 6.85 -27.14
CA ASN A 2 1.45 6.27 -27.15
C ASN A 2 2.26 6.93 -28.28
N SER A 3 3.57 6.72 -28.30
CA SER A 3 4.50 7.21 -29.34
C SER A 3 4.01 6.90 -30.77
N ASP A 4 3.23 5.82 -30.91
CA ASP A 4 2.72 5.30 -32.18
C ASP A 4 1.37 5.92 -32.62
N GLY A 5 0.85 6.92 -31.90
CA GLY A 5 -0.41 7.59 -32.26
C GLY A 5 -1.69 6.83 -31.85
N GLU A 6 -1.57 5.61 -31.32
CA GLU A 6 -2.70 4.85 -30.77
C GLU A 6 -3.25 5.50 -29.49
N ARG A 7 -4.58 5.67 -29.46
CA ARG A 7 -5.32 6.09 -28.27
C ARG A 7 -5.71 4.86 -27.44
N LYS A 8 -4.80 4.37 -26.60
CA LYS A 8 -5.17 3.45 -25.52
C LYS A 8 -5.75 4.23 -24.34
N ILE A 9 -6.97 3.91 -23.95
CA ILE A 9 -7.57 4.41 -22.70
C ILE A 9 -6.96 3.58 -21.57
N ILE A 10 -5.88 4.09 -20.99
CA ILE A 10 -5.22 3.48 -19.84
C ILE A 10 -5.98 3.94 -18.60
N ARG A 11 -6.68 3.03 -17.94
CA ARG A 11 -7.23 3.31 -16.60
C ARG A 11 -6.06 3.31 -15.61
N PRO A 12 -5.97 4.32 -14.73
CA PRO A 12 -4.95 4.31 -13.69
C PRO A 12 -5.12 3.08 -12.80
N THR A 13 -4.02 2.49 -12.37
CA THR A 13 -4.01 1.40 -11.41
C THR A 13 -4.59 1.87 -10.08
N VAL A 14 -5.54 1.10 -9.55
CA VAL A 14 -6.15 1.34 -8.24
C VAL A 14 -5.76 0.20 -7.33
N HIS A 15 -5.23 0.54 -6.15
CA HIS A 15 -4.89 -0.45 -5.13
C HIS A 15 -6.04 -0.61 -4.14
N ALA A 16 -6.26 -1.84 -3.69
CA ALA A 16 -7.20 -2.17 -2.63
C ALA A 16 -6.44 -2.80 -1.45
N LEU A 17 -6.93 -2.55 -0.24
CA LEU A 17 -6.37 -3.15 0.98
C LEU A 17 -6.79 -4.62 1.05
N ALA A 18 -5.82 -5.54 1.09
CA ALA A 18 -6.06 -6.98 1.13
C ALA A 18 -5.80 -7.61 2.51
N ARG A 19 -4.82 -7.11 3.26
CA ARG A 19 -4.50 -7.54 4.62
C ARG A 19 -4.02 -6.34 5.44
N THR A 20 -4.27 -6.35 6.74
CA THR A 20 -3.72 -5.38 7.68
C THR A 20 -3.33 -6.05 8.98
N SER A 21 -2.07 -5.84 9.39
CA SER A 21 -1.54 -6.38 10.63
C SER A 21 -1.09 -5.24 11.55
N ILE A 22 -1.47 -5.33 12.82
CA ILE A 22 -1.09 -4.36 13.86
C ILE A 22 -0.57 -5.14 15.06
N ILE A 23 0.65 -4.79 15.47
CA ILE A 23 1.35 -5.38 16.61
C ILE A 23 1.43 -4.39 17.77
N ARG A 24 1.57 -4.91 18.98
CA ARG A 24 1.79 -4.07 20.17
C ARG A 24 3.22 -3.54 20.16
N GLY A 25 3.38 -2.23 20.32
CA GLY A 25 4.69 -1.55 20.27
C GLY A 25 5.39 -1.40 21.62
N GLY A 26 4.92 -2.05 22.68
CA GLY A 26 5.50 -1.96 24.02
C GLY A 26 4.76 -2.79 25.06
N GLY A 27 5.30 -2.81 26.28
CA GLY A 27 4.78 -3.61 27.40
C GLY A 27 5.25 -5.06 27.35
N MET A 28 4.63 -5.92 28.16
CA MET A 28 5.01 -7.34 28.24
C MET A 28 4.78 -8.12 26.93
N ASP A 29 3.81 -7.68 26.13
CA ASP A 29 3.44 -8.33 24.87
C ASP A 29 3.98 -7.57 23.64
N GLU A 30 5.11 -6.87 23.77
CA GLU A 30 5.73 -6.16 22.64
C GLU A 30 6.01 -7.12 21.47
N GLY A 31 5.66 -6.70 20.25
CA GLY A 31 5.82 -7.51 19.05
C GLY A 31 4.71 -8.54 18.79
N VAL A 32 3.78 -8.73 19.73
CA VAL A 32 2.65 -9.65 19.56
C VAL A 32 1.56 -8.98 18.71
N PRO A 33 1.10 -9.62 17.60
CA PRO A 33 -0.01 -9.13 16.80
C PRO A 33 -1.32 -9.23 17.58
N PHE A 34 -2.14 -8.18 17.48
CA PHE A 34 -3.50 -8.19 18.04
C PHE A 34 -4.58 -7.88 16.98
N ILE A 35 -4.16 -7.42 15.79
CA ILE A 35 -4.98 -7.36 14.58
C ILE A 35 -4.16 -8.04 13.48
N ASP A 36 -4.74 -9.03 12.82
CA ASP A 36 -4.24 -9.59 11.57
C ASP A 36 -5.44 -9.96 10.70
N ASP A 37 -6.01 -8.93 10.07
CA ASP A 37 -7.26 -9.02 9.35
C ASP A 37 -6.99 -9.14 7.84
N TYR A 38 -7.56 -10.18 7.23
CA TYR A 38 -7.68 -10.29 5.77
C TYR A 38 -8.98 -9.62 5.34
N ILE A 39 -9.01 -9.02 4.15
CA ILE A 39 -10.13 -8.17 3.74
C ILE A 39 -10.88 -8.78 2.57
N THR A 40 -12.20 -8.94 2.75
CA THR A 40 -13.08 -9.37 1.66
C THR A 40 -13.12 -8.30 0.57
N ILE A 41 -12.68 -8.65 -0.65
CA ILE A 41 -12.76 -7.81 -1.84
C ILE A 41 -13.90 -8.33 -2.72
N LYS A 42 -14.84 -7.45 -3.09
CA LYS A 42 -15.99 -7.82 -3.95
C LYS A 42 -15.69 -7.59 -5.42
N GLU A 43 -14.82 -6.64 -5.69
CA GLU A 43 -14.35 -6.29 -7.01
C GLU A 43 -13.39 -7.37 -7.54
N LYS A 44 -13.31 -7.50 -8.87
CA LYS A 44 -12.36 -8.42 -9.49
C LYS A 44 -10.92 -7.94 -9.23
N VAL A 45 -10.12 -8.75 -8.56
CA VAL A 45 -8.68 -8.53 -8.41
C VAL A 45 -7.99 -8.89 -9.72
N VAL A 46 -7.26 -7.94 -10.29
CA VAL A 46 -6.51 -8.11 -11.55
C VAL A 46 -5.14 -8.74 -11.29
N ASP A 47 -4.48 -8.30 -10.22
CA ASP A 47 -3.16 -8.77 -9.81
C ASP A 47 -3.09 -8.73 -8.27
N TYR A 48 -2.68 -9.85 -7.67
CA TYR A 48 -2.55 -10.00 -6.22
C TYR A 48 -1.20 -9.49 -5.70
N LEU A 49 -0.22 -9.28 -6.60
CA LEU A 49 1.13 -8.83 -6.26
C LEU A 49 1.78 -9.71 -5.18
N THR A 50 1.56 -11.03 -5.23
CA THR A 50 1.89 -11.98 -4.15
C THR A 50 3.33 -11.87 -3.65
N SER A 51 4.31 -11.66 -4.54
CA SER A 51 5.71 -11.46 -4.15
C SER A 51 5.91 -10.26 -3.21
N TYR A 52 5.08 -9.22 -3.32
CA TYR A 52 5.15 -8.00 -2.52
C TYR A 52 4.08 -7.90 -1.42
N SER A 53 2.96 -8.60 -1.57
CA SER A 53 1.82 -8.54 -0.65
C SER A 53 1.73 -9.74 0.29
N GLY A 54 2.31 -10.88 -0.10
CA GLY A 54 2.10 -12.17 0.55
C GLY A 54 0.70 -12.76 0.35
N ILE A 55 -0.16 -12.12 -0.46
CA ILE A 55 -1.56 -12.52 -0.62
C ILE A 55 -1.71 -13.43 -1.82
N THR A 56 -2.37 -14.57 -1.61
CA THR A 56 -2.83 -15.46 -2.67
C THR A 56 -4.35 -15.36 -2.84
N PRO A 57 -4.91 -15.82 -3.97
CA PRO A 57 -6.36 -15.85 -4.17
C PRO A 57 -7.11 -16.62 -3.07
N GLU A 58 -6.51 -17.68 -2.56
CA GLU A 58 -7.07 -18.53 -1.50
C GLU A 58 -7.13 -17.82 -0.14
N ASP A 59 -6.37 -16.75 0.06
CA ASP A 59 -6.43 -15.98 1.31
C ASP A 59 -7.65 -15.04 1.36
N LEU A 60 -8.23 -14.72 0.19
CA LEU A 60 -9.38 -13.83 0.05
C LEU A 60 -10.68 -14.58 -0.25
N ASP A 61 -10.62 -15.89 -0.52
CA ASP A 61 -11.80 -16.73 -0.67
C ASP A 61 -12.35 -17.15 0.71
N PRO A 62 -13.65 -16.93 1.00
CA PRO A 62 -14.22 -17.21 2.31
C PRO A 62 -14.11 -18.67 2.78
N GLN A 63 -14.13 -19.65 1.87
CA GLN A 63 -14.06 -21.06 2.24
C GLN A 63 -12.62 -21.43 2.63
N THR A 64 -11.65 -21.10 1.78
CA THR A 64 -10.24 -21.44 2.02
C THR A 64 -9.61 -20.60 3.11
N ALA A 65 -9.96 -19.31 3.21
CA ALA A 65 -9.46 -18.43 4.27
C ALA A 65 -9.86 -18.94 5.66
N HIS A 66 -11.11 -19.42 5.82
CA HIS A 66 -11.57 -20.01 7.08
C HIS A 66 -10.79 -21.28 7.44
N GLN A 67 -10.53 -22.16 6.46
CA GLN A 67 -9.72 -23.38 6.66
C GLN A 67 -8.28 -23.08 7.06
N ARG A 68 -7.70 -21.99 6.55
CA ARG A 68 -6.35 -21.50 6.91
C ARG A 68 -6.31 -20.76 8.25
N GLY A 69 -7.46 -20.54 8.89
CA GLY A 69 -7.55 -19.77 10.14
C GLY A 69 -7.38 -18.27 9.94
N HIS A 70 -7.50 -17.76 8.71
CA HIS A 70 -7.40 -16.34 8.42
C HIS A 70 -8.66 -15.60 8.88
N ASN A 71 -8.47 -14.46 9.54
CA ASN A 71 -9.60 -13.62 9.98
C ASN A 71 -10.07 -12.73 8.81
N LEU A 72 -10.90 -13.30 7.94
CA LEU A 72 -11.46 -12.57 6.79
C LEU A 72 -12.63 -11.67 7.24
N VAL A 73 -12.48 -10.36 7.06
CA VAL A 73 -13.46 -9.35 7.49
C VAL A 73 -13.81 -8.37 6.36
N PRO A 74 -14.99 -7.74 6.39
CA PRO A 74 -15.30 -6.63 5.48
C PRO A 74 -14.37 -5.44 5.73
N LEU A 75 -14.01 -4.71 4.66
CA LEU A 75 -13.17 -3.50 4.74
C LEU A 75 -13.62 -2.50 5.81
N LYS A 76 -14.93 -2.31 5.97
CA LYS A 76 -15.51 -1.41 6.98
C LYS A 76 -15.14 -1.80 8.42
N ILE A 77 -14.98 -3.09 8.72
CA ILE A 77 -14.61 -3.56 10.05
C ILE A 77 -13.13 -3.29 10.32
N ALA A 78 -12.24 -3.65 9.40
CA ALA A 78 -10.82 -3.34 9.48
C ALA A 78 -10.58 -1.82 9.64
N TYR A 79 -11.24 -1.02 8.81
CA TYR A 79 -11.17 0.45 8.88
C TYR A 79 -11.62 0.98 10.25
N LYS A 80 -12.72 0.47 10.80
CA LYS A 80 -13.22 0.89 12.12
C LYS A 80 -12.21 0.60 13.23
N LYS A 81 -11.55 -0.57 13.21
CA LYS A 81 -10.51 -0.91 14.21
C LYS A 81 -9.37 0.12 14.17
N ILE A 82 -8.84 0.42 12.98
CA ILE A 82 -7.77 1.41 12.78
C ILE A 82 -8.24 2.82 13.19
N TRP A 83 -9.46 3.19 12.80
CA TRP A 83 -10.05 4.49 13.12
C TRP A 83 -10.23 4.69 14.63
N ILE A 84 -10.62 3.66 15.37
CA ILE A 84 -10.70 3.73 16.84
C ILE A 84 -9.30 3.98 17.43
N LEU A 85 -8.28 3.23 17.01
CA LEU A 85 -6.89 3.44 17.48
C LEU A 85 -6.40 4.86 17.19
N LEU A 86 -6.74 5.39 16.02
CA LEU A 86 -6.41 6.77 15.65
C LEU A 86 -7.03 7.78 16.63
N ASN A 87 -8.34 7.66 16.91
CA ASN A 87 -9.07 8.58 17.79
C ASN A 87 -8.68 8.43 19.27
N LEU A 88 -8.16 7.27 19.67
CA LEU A 88 -7.58 7.07 21.00
C LEU A 88 -6.19 7.72 21.16
N GLY A 89 -5.65 8.34 20.10
CA GLY A 89 -4.35 9.00 20.17
C GLY A 89 -3.16 8.05 20.01
N CYS A 90 -3.37 6.82 19.54
CA CYS A 90 -2.27 5.87 19.32
C CYS A 90 -1.28 6.39 18.28
N LYS A 91 0.01 6.08 18.47
CA LYS A 91 1.05 6.36 17.47
C LYS A 91 1.23 5.13 16.57
N PHE A 92 1.16 5.35 15.27
CA PHE A 92 1.37 4.34 14.25
C PHE A 92 2.84 4.33 13.84
N LEU A 93 3.49 3.19 14.09
CA LEU A 93 4.89 2.95 13.75
C LEU A 93 4.97 1.98 12.57
N GLY A 94 5.81 2.28 11.58
CA GLY A 94 5.98 1.41 10.43
C GLY A 94 7.08 1.89 9.47
N HIS A 95 7.03 1.45 8.22
CA HIS A 95 7.99 1.81 7.18
C HIS A 95 7.27 2.19 5.89
N GLY A 96 7.31 3.46 5.50
CA GLY A 96 6.64 3.95 4.29
C GLY A 96 5.12 4.11 4.43
N LEU A 97 4.64 4.43 5.64
CA LEU A 97 3.22 4.46 6.02
C LEU A 97 2.35 5.40 5.18
N LYS A 98 2.95 6.37 4.49
CA LYS A 98 2.23 7.29 3.60
C LYS A 98 1.45 6.57 2.51
N GLN A 99 2.00 5.49 1.95
CA GLN A 99 1.30 4.71 0.93
C GLN A 99 0.19 3.87 1.58
N ASP A 100 0.45 3.27 2.73
CA ASP A 100 -0.53 2.46 3.45
C ASP A 100 -1.76 3.29 3.83
N PHE A 101 -1.57 4.47 4.43
CA PHE A 101 -2.68 5.36 4.78
C PHE A 101 -3.47 5.83 3.56
N ARG A 102 -2.82 5.99 2.40
CA ARG A 102 -3.49 6.31 1.14
C ARG A 102 -4.39 5.16 0.67
N VAL A 103 -3.91 3.92 0.73
CA VAL A 103 -4.67 2.72 0.32
C VAL A 103 -5.81 2.43 1.29
N ILE A 104 -5.57 2.58 2.60
CA ILE A 104 -6.60 2.47 3.66
C ILE A 104 -7.63 3.60 3.54
N ASN A 105 -7.27 4.71 2.89
CA ASN A 105 -8.04 5.95 2.78
C ASN A 105 -8.32 6.58 4.16
N ILE A 106 -7.27 6.72 4.98
CA ILE A 106 -7.32 7.36 6.30
C ILE A 106 -6.28 8.48 6.39
N HIS A 107 -6.64 9.58 7.05
CA HIS A 107 -5.72 10.67 7.34
C HIS A 107 -5.23 10.57 8.79
N VAL A 108 -3.92 10.38 8.97
CA VAL A 108 -3.29 10.30 10.29
C VAL A 108 -2.47 11.57 10.54
N PRO A 109 -2.68 12.29 11.66
CA PRO A 109 -1.87 13.44 12.02
C PRO A 109 -0.39 13.09 12.13
N LYS A 110 0.50 13.97 11.67
CA LYS A 110 1.95 13.72 11.68
C LYS A 110 2.52 13.40 13.07
N SER A 111 1.93 13.96 14.13
CA SER A 111 2.32 13.70 15.53
C SER A 111 2.07 12.25 15.98
N GLN A 112 1.18 11.53 15.28
CA GLN A 112 0.86 10.13 15.51
C GLN A 112 1.56 9.19 14.53
N VAL A 113 2.45 9.68 13.67
CA VAL A 113 3.17 8.85 12.69
C VAL A 113 4.65 8.75 13.08
N ILE A 114 5.13 7.51 13.20
CA ILE A 114 6.54 7.18 13.39
C ILE A 114 6.96 6.33 12.18
N ASP A 115 7.47 6.98 11.14
CA ASP A 115 7.87 6.30 9.91
C ASP A 115 9.39 6.08 9.88
N THR A 116 9.82 4.82 9.97
CA THR A 116 11.23 4.44 9.91
C THR A 116 11.87 4.80 8.57
N SER A 117 11.09 4.86 7.48
CA SER A 117 11.58 5.31 6.17
C SER A 117 11.97 6.79 6.17
N ASP A 118 11.28 7.61 6.97
CA ASP A 118 11.60 9.02 7.15
C ASP A 118 12.72 9.21 8.18
N ILE A 119 12.76 8.38 9.23
CA ILE A 119 13.81 8.42 10.27
C ILE A 119 15.19 8.14 9.68
N PHE A 120 15.32 7.15 8.80
CA PHE A 120 16.59 6.79 8.16
C PHE A 120 16.82 7.50 6.81
N PHE A 121 16.19 8.66 6.60
CA PHE A 121 16.31 9.44 5.36
C PHE A 121 17.28 10.61 5.50
N ILE A 122 18.28 10.69 4.62
CA ILE A 122 19.14 11.87 4.45
C ILE A 122 18.63 12.68 3.26
N LYS A 123 18.22 13.93 3.49
CA LYS A 123 17.63 14.80 2.47
C LYS A 123 18.60 15.06 1.31
N GLU A 124 19.88 15.22 1.59
CA GLU A 124 20.94 15.49 0.62
C GLU A 124 21.19 14.29 -0.31
N ARG A 125 20.83 13.07 0.13
CA ARG A 125 20.98 11.84 -0.66
C ARG A 125 19.75 11.52 -1.53
N LEU A 126 18.62 12.19 -1.29
CA LEU A 126 17.36 12.08 -2.03
C LEU A 126 16.85 10.64 -2.26
N ARG A 127 17.29 9.67 -1.45
CA ARG A 127 16.94 8.25 -1.58
C ARG A 127 16.43 7.71 -0.26
N LYS A 128 15.19 7.23 -0.24
CA LYS A 128 14.68 6.43 0.88
C LYS A 128 15.24 5.02 0.82
N LEU A 129 15.59 4.49 1.99
CA LEU A 129 16.11 3.12 2.13
C LEU A 129 14.94 2.15 2.28
N SER A 130 15.07 0.94 1.71
CA SER A 130 14.06 -0.10 1.87
C SER A 130 14.15 -0.77 3.24
N LEU A 131 13.03 -1.31 3.71
CA LEU A 131 12.97 -2.08 4.95
C LEU A 131 13.96 -3.25 4.93
N GLN A 132 13.97 -4.01 3.84
CA GLN A 132 14.87 -5.16 3.65
C GLN A 132 16.36 -4.77 3.77
N PHE A 133 16.76 -3.66 3.15
CA PHE A 133 18.14 -3.18 3.22
C PHE A 133 18.52 -2.72 4.64
N LEU A 134 17.61 -2.03 5.33
CA LEU A 134 17.82 -1.59 6.71
C LEU A 134 17.90 -2.79 7.67
N ALA A 135 16.99 -3.75 7.54
CA ALA A 135 16.99 -4.98 8.33
C ALA A 135 18.32 -5.74 8.18
N HIS A 136 18.78 -5.93 6.95
CA HIS A 136 20.05 -6.60 6.69
C HIS A 136 21.25 -5.80 7.25
N THR A 137 21.27 -4.47 7.05
CA THR A 137 22.42 -3.65 7.42
C THR A 137 22.55 -3.48 8.93
N LEU A 138 21.44 -3.20 9.61
CA LEU A 138 21.39 -2.84 11.03
C LEU A 138 21.08 -4.01 11.95
N LEU A 139 20.15 -4.89 11.57
CA LEU A 139 19.72 -6.02 12.40
C LEU A 139 20.45 -7.32 12.04
N LYS A 140 21.16 -7.37 10.90
CA LYS A 140 21.79 -8.58 10.34
C LYS A 140 20.78 -9.69 10.02
N GLU A 141 19.59 -9.27 9.61
CA GLU A 141 18.48 -10.17 9.30
C GLU A 141 18.11 -10.11 7.82
N ASP A 142 17.84 -11.27 7.24
CA ASP A 142 17.37 -11.43 5.88
C ASP A 142 15.84 -11.66 5.92
N ILE A 143 15.05 -10.61 5.66
CA ILE A 143 13.58 -10.66 5.61
C ILE A 143 13.07 -10.74 4.16
N GLN A 144 11.79 -11.06 3.97
CA GLN A 144 11.12 -10.99 2.66
C GLN A 144 11.83 -11.81 1.56
N GLN A 145 12.32 -13.02 1.86
CA GLN A 145 13.12 -13.81 0.92
C GLN A 145 12.30 -14.37 -0.25
N GLU A 146 11.06 -14.80 -0.01
CA GLU A 146 10.17 -15.36 -1.03
C GLU A 146 8.94 -14.48 -1.23
N THR A 147 8.17 -14.29 -0.16
CA THR A 147 6.98 -13.44 -0.12
C THR A 147 7.04 -12.53 1.11
N HIS A 148 6.37 -11.39 1.03
CA HIS A 148 6.28 -10.47 2.17
C HIS A 148 5.26 -10.99 3.20
N ASP A 149 5.56 -10.81 4.48
CA ASP A 149 4.60 -11.00 5.56
C ASP A 149 4.44 -9.69 6.35
N SER A 150 3.21 -9.19 6.46
CA SER A 150 2.94 -7.92 7.10
C SER A 150 3.22 -7.93 8.61
N ILE A 151 3.18 -9.09 9.28
CA ILE A 151 3.57 -9.21 10.69
C ILE A 151 5.09 -9.12 10.84
N GLU A 152 5.85 -9.87 10.03
CA GLU A 152 7.32 -9.77 9.97
C GLU A 152 7.76 -8.32 9.71
N ASP A 153 7.14 -7.65 8.75
CA ASP A 153 7.46 -6.27 8.38
C ASP A 153 7.21 -5.30 9.54
N ALA A 154 6.06 -5.42 10.21
CA ALA A 154 5.72 -4.59 11.37
C ALA A 154 6.70 -4.79 12.52
N ARG A 155 7.08 -6.04 12.81
CA ARG A 155 8.08 -6.38 13.84
C ARG A 155 9.45 -5.82 13.49
N THR A 156 9.82 -5.87 12.23
CA THR A 156 11.12 -5.37 11.77
C THR A 156 11.16 -3.85 11.84
N ALA A 157 10.11 -3.15 11.44
CA ALA A 157 10.00 -1.71 11.62
C ALA A 157 10.09 -1.31 13.11
N LEU A 158 9.43 -2.06 14.01
CA LEU A 158 9.53 -1.84 15.46
C LEU A 158 10.97 -1.98 15.96
N ARG A 159 11.67 -3.05 15.57
CA ARG A 159 13.08 -3.27 15.95
C ARG A 159 14.01 -2.20 15.39
N LEU A 160 13.79 -1.75 14.15
CA LEU A 160 14.54 -0.63 13.57
C LEU A 160 14.31 0.67 14.35
N TYR A 161 13.08 0.93 14.80
CA TYR A 161 12.81 2.08 15.65
C TYR A 161 13.53 1.98 17.00
N ARG A 162 13.59 0.80 17.62
CA ARG A 162 14.41 0.59 18.83
C ARG A 162 15.89 0.88 18.58
N LYS A 163 16.45 0.41 17.47
CA LYS A 163 17.83 0.75 17.07
C LYS A 163 18.05 2.23 16.84
N TYR A 164 17.09 2.92 16.25
CA TYR A 164 17.14 4.38 16.14
C TYR A 164 17.21 5.05 17.52
N GLN A 165 16.39 4.61 18.49
CA GLN A 165 16.43 5.14 19.86
C GLN A 165 17.80 4.93 20.51
N GLU A 166 18.38 3.73 20.38
CA GLU A 166 19.74 3.43 20.87
C GLU A 166 20.79 4.39 20.26
N PHE A 167 20.75 4.62 18.95
CA PHE A 167 21.68 5.54 18.28
C PHE A 167 21.49 6.99 18.70
N GLN A 168 20.24 7.40 18.93
CA GLN A 168 19.91 8.74 19.39
C GLN A 168 20.41 8.97 20.81
N GLU A 169 20.20 8.01 21.72
CA GLU A 169 20.67 8.06 23.11
C GLU A 169 22.20 8.05 23.21
N ALA A 170 22.86 7.28 22.36
CA ALA A 170 24.33 7.26 22.28
C ALA A 170 24.93 8.48 21.54
N GLY A 171 24.11 9.33 20.92
CA GLY A 171 24.58 10.51 20.18
C GLY A 171 25.32 10.19 18.87
N ILE A 172 25.19 8.98 18.34
CA ILE A 172 25.91 8.49 17.14
C ILE A 172 25.02 8.38 15.90
N LEU A 173 23.75 8.81 15.98
CA LEU A 173 22.76 8.67 14.91
C LEU A 173 23.28 9.15 13.55
N GLU A 174 23.83 10.37 13.47
CA GLU A 174 24.29 10.94 12.19
C GLU A 174 25.44 10.11 11.59
N THR A 175 26.41 9.73 12.42
CA THR A 175 27.54 8.88 12.00
C THR A 175 27.06 7.54 11.46
N MET A 176 26.14 6.88 12.17
CA MET A 176 25.55 5.62 11.75
C MET A 176 24.76 5.80 10.46
N LEU A 177 24.02 6.89 10.31
CA LEU A 177 23.25 7.17 9.10
C LEU A 177 24.17 7.34 7.89
N GLN A 178 25.25 8.10 8.01
CA GLN A 178 26.26 8.22 6.94
C GLN A 178 26.88 6.86 6.60
N GLU A 179 27.19 6.03 7.59
CA GLU A 179 27.74 4.68 7.38
C GLU A 179 26.77 3.77 6.62
N ILE A 180 25.47 3.81 6.96
CA ILE A 180 24.42 3.05 6.25
C ILE A 180 24.38 3.45 4.78
N TYR A 181 24.41 4.76 4.47
CA TYR A 181 24.40 5.22 3.08
C TYR A 181 25.70 4.86 2.35
N PHE A 182 26.85 4.93 3.01
CA PHE A 182 28.13 4.51 2.44
C PHE A 182 28.11 3.02 2.05
N LYS A 183 27.64 2.14 2.95
CA LYS A 183 27.41 0.72 2.66
C LYS A 183 26.37 0.52 1.55
N GLY A 184 25.35 1.37 1.52
CA GLY A 184 24.33 1.38 0.47
C GLY A 184 24.91 1.65 -0.92
N VAL A 185 25.82 2.62 -1.05
CA VAL A 185 26.51 2.88 -2.33
C VAL A 185 27.33 1.67 -2.78
N ALA A 186 28.08 1.04 -1.87
CA ALA A 186 28.90 -0.13 -2.20
C ALA A 186 28.07 -1.37 -2.61
N SER A 187 26.87 -1.52 -2.06
CA SER A 187 25.97 -2.67 -2.31
C SER A 187 24.86 -2.39 -3.33
N GLY A 188 24.80 -1.18 -3.90
CA GLY A 188 23.68 -0.76 -4.75
C GLY A 188 22.34 -0.64 -4.00
N PHE A 189 22.37 -0.46 -2.68
CA PHE A 189 21.23 -0.38 -1.77
C PHE A 189 20.34 -1.63 -1.81
N LYS A 190 20.96 -2.79 -2.00
CA LYS A 190 20.30 -4.09 -1.99
C LYS A 190 21.01 -5.01 -1.00
N PRO A 191 20.27 -5.87 -0.27
CA PRO A 191 20.91 -6.94 0.47
C PRO A 191 21.63 -7.90 -0.49
N PRO A 192 22.66 -8.62 -0.04
CA PRO A 192 23.34 -9.62 -0.84
C PRO A 192 22.36 -10.70 -1.28
N SER A 193 22.21 -10.87 -2.60
CA SER A 193 21.28 -11.84 -3.18
C SER A 193 21.78 -13.26 -2.95
N LYS A 194 21.11 -14.04 -2.10
CA LYS A 194 21.28 -15.49 -2.04
C LYS A 194 20.52 -16.13 -3.22
N GLY A 195 21.09 -16.06 -4.42
CA GLY A 195 20.72 -16.91 -5.57
C GLY A 195 19.27 -16.86 -6.12
N GLY A 196 18.38 -15.98 -5.63
CA GLY A 196 16.99 -15.88 -6.08
C GLY A 196 16.81 -14.99 -7.31
N GLN A 197 15.98 -15.42 -8.27
CA GLN A 197 15.67 -14.68 -9.50
C GLN A 197 15.06 -13.31 -9.17
N ASN A 198 15.62 -12.22 -9.71
CA ASN A 198 14.90 -10.94 -9.76
C ASN A 198 13.69 -11.12 -10.67
N VAL A 199 12.49 -11.20 -10.10
CA VAL A 199 11.26 -11.15 -10.90
C VAL A 199 10.93 -9.67 -11.11
N PRO A 200 11.10 -9.11 -12.33
CA PRO A 200 10.66 -7.75 -12.61
C PRO A 200 9.14 -7.68 -12.49
N ARG A 201 8.60 -6.51 -12.09
CA ARG A 201 7.17 -6.25 -12.22
C ARG A 201 6.77 -6.43 -13.68
N THR A 202 6.00 -7.46 -13.98
CA THR A 202 5.32 -7.59 -15.27
C THR A 202 4.24 -6.53 -15.35
N ASP A 203 4.14 -5.86 -16.50
CA ASP A 203 3.04 -4.95 -16.77
C ASP A 203 1.71 -5.67 -16.59
N THR A 204 0.75 -5.02 -15.91
CA THR A 204 -0.58 -5.57 -15.70
C THR A 204 -1.19 -5.90 -17.08
N PRO A 205 -1.66 -7.14 -17.32
CA PRO A 205 -2.25 -7.50 -18.60
C PRO A 205 -3.45 -6.59 -18.93
N PRO A 206 -3.63 -6.17 -20.20
CA PRO A 206 -4.81 -5.41 -20.58
C PRO A 206 -6.07 -6.24 -20.32
N VAL A 207 -7.03 -5.63 -19.62
CA VAL A 207 -8.34 -6.26 -19.39
C VAL A 207 -9.21 -6.01 -20.62
N ASP A 208 -9.50 -7.05 -21.39
CA ASP A 208 -10.45 -6.98 -22.51
C ASP A 208 -11.90 -6.85 -21.97
N GLY A 209 -12.56 -5.73 -22.30
CA GLY A 209 -14.01 -5.58 -22.16
C GLY A 209 -14.47 -4.24 -21.56
N PRO A 210 -15.56 -3.63 -22.07
CA PRO A 210 -16.11 -2.41 -21.52
C PRO A 210 -16.85 -2.70 -20.19
N THR A 211 -16.18 -2.51 -19.06
CA THR A 211 -16.78 -2.54 -17.72
C THR A 211 -17.33 -1.17 -17.32
N THR A 212 -18.24 -0.64 -18.14
CA THR A 212 -19.03 0.54 -17.75
C THR A 212 -20.29 0.03 -17.03
N PRO A 213 -20.59 0.44 -15.79
CA PRO A 213 -21.86 0.10 -15.17
C PRO A 213 -22.99 0.75 -15.98
N ILE A 214 -23.85 -0.08 -16.59
CA ILE A 214 -25.11 0.37 -17.19
C ILE A 214 -25.96 0.96 -16.06
N ARG A 215 -26.20 2.28 -16.09
CA ARG A 215 -27.26 2.88 -15.27
C ARG A 215 -28.59 2.22 -15.68
N LYS A 216 -29.16 1.38 -14.81
CA LYS A 216 -30.55 0.95 -14.94
C LYS A 216 -31.42 2.22 -14.92
N ALA A 217 -32.10 2.50 -16.03
CA ALA A 217 -33.12 3.53 -16.06
C ALA A 217 -34.23 3.14 -15.06
N ILE A 218 -34.53 4.06 -14.14
CA ILE A 218 -35.67 3.95 -13.23
C ILE A 218 -36.92 4.05 -14.11
N GLY A 219 -37.76 3.01 -14.08
CA GLY A 219 -39.01 2.97 -14.82
C GLY A 219 -39.94 4.09 -14.35
N VAL A 220 -40.39 4.93 -15.27
CA VAL A 220 -41.47 5.90 -15.07
C VAL A 220 -42.69 5.33 -15.79
N GLY A 221 -43.80 5.21 -15.05
CA GLY A 221 -45.09 4.72 -15.56
C GLY A 221 -45.68 5.62 -16.66
N PRO A 222 -46.76 5.18 -17.33
CA PRO A 222 -47.21 5.78 -18.58
C PRO A 222 -47.93 7.10 -18.30
N ALA A 223 -47.53 8.16 -18.99
CA ALA A 223 -48.36 9.34 -19.21
C ALA A 223 -48.34 9.70 -20.69
N SER A 224 -49.54 9.77 -21.25
CA SER A 224 -49.87 10.07 -22.63
C SER A 224 -49.61 11.55 -23.01
N SER A 225 -49.40 11.73 -24.32
CA SER A 225 -49.72 12.89 -25.16
C SER A 225 -48.62 13.93 -25.52
N VAL A 226 -48.26 13.86 -26.81
CA VAL A 226 -48.18 14.92 -27.85
C VAL A 226 -47.23 16.12 -27.64
N GLY A 227 -46.28 16.25 -28.57
CA GLY A 227 -45.60 17.51 -28.91
C GLY A 227 -44.31 17.31 -29.73
N SER A 228 -44.34 17.63 -31.03
CA SER A 228 -43.20 17.61 -31.96
C SER A 228 -42.14 18.70 -31.66
N PRO A 229 -40.89 18.59 -32.15
CA PRO A 229 -39.71 19.26 -31.60
C PRO A 229 -39.31 20.53 -32.37
N PRO A 230 -38.45 21.40 -31.83
CA PRO A 230 -37.64 22.29 -32.65
C PRO A 230 -36.22 21.72 -32.84
N THR A 231 -35.86 21.67 -34.11
CA THR A 231 -34.53 21.48 -34.69
C THR A 231 -33.57 22.61 -34.29
N TRP A 232 -32.32 22.29 -33.93
CA TRP A 232 -31.23 23.27 -33.93
C TRP A 232 -29.89 22.63 -34.35
N THR A 233 -29.30 23.18 -35.41
CA THR A 233 -27.99 22.85 -36.00
C THR A 233 -26.90 23.85 -35.57
N PRO A 234 -25.61 23.48 -35.61
CA PRO A 234 -24.52 24.24 -34.98
C PRO A 234 -23.90 25.29 -35.90
N GLY A 235 -23.61 26.48 -35.37
CA GLY A 235 -22.88 27.56 -36.05
C GLY A 235 -21.49 27.80 -35.44
N ARG A 236 -20.47 27.76 -36.31
CA ARG A 236 -19.07 28.07 -36.02
C ARG A 236 -18.87 29.56 -35.70
N GLY A 237 -17.86 29.83 -34.85
CA GLY A 237 -16.73 30.66 -35.25
C GLY A 237 -16.76 32.16 -34.93
N SER A 238 -15.68 32.57 -34.25
CA SER A 238 -14.81 33.73 -34.53
C SER A 238 -14.66 34.79 -33.43
N ASN A 239 -13.44 35.32 -33.44
CA ASN A 239 -12.68 36.04 -32.41
C ASN A 239 -13.09 37.51 -32.18
N LEU A 240 -12.35 38.11 -31.24
CA LEU A 240 -12.06 39.54 -30.98
C LEU A 240 -12.88 40.09 -29.79
N ARG A 241 -12.30 40.71 -28.76
CA ARG A 241 -11.00 41.40 -28.58
C ARG A 241 -10.41 41.09 -27.20
#